data_AF-A0A7D3W5P8-F1
#
_entry.id   AF-A0A7D3W5P8-F1
#
_cell.length_a   1.000
_cell.length_b   1.000
_cell.length_c   1.000
_cell.angle_alpha   90.00
_cell.angle_beta   90.00
_cell.angle_gamma   90.00
#
_symmetry.space_group_name_H-M   'P 1'
#
loop_
_entity.id
_entity.type
_entity.pdbx_description
1 polymer ?
#
loop_
_entity_poly.entity_id
_entity_poly.type
_entity_poly.pdbx_seq_one_letter_code
_entity_poly.pdbx_strand_id
1 'polypeptide(L)'
;MHVGPLVTADRIVREAERRVWAADGSRAVDMESAHVAAALPDGIPVAALRVIVDGPGHPLLRPGTVTRGLAARRVLARTGPALERWAAALA
;
A
#
# COMPACT_ATOMS: atom_id res chain seq x y z
N MET A 1 10.24 0.18 -7.53
CA MET A 1 9.48 -0.77 -6.69
C MET A 1 10.20 -0.87 -5.36
N HIS A 2 9.48 -0.83 -4.24
CA HIS A 2 10.06 -0.99 -2.91
C HIS A 2 9.38 -2.16 -2.20
N VAL A 3 10.14 -2.90 -1.40
CA VAL A 3 9.65 -4.00 -0.55
C VAL A 3 10.10 -3.70 0.87
N GLY A 4 9.22 -3.96 1.84
CA GLY A 4 9.53 -3.78 3.26
C GLY A 4 8.25 -3.69 4.09
N PRO A 5 8.39 -3.35 5.39
CA PRO A 5 7.28 -3.33 6.31
C PRO A 5 6.17 -2.36 5.89
N LEU A 6 4.93 -2.83 6.00
CA LEU A 6 3.71 -2.06 5.80
C LEU A 6 3.00 -1.95 7.15
N VAL A 7 2.78 -0.72 7.62
CA VAL A 7 2.02 -0.45 8.84
C VAL A 7 0.56 -0.26 8.49
N THR A 8 -0.34 -0.88 9.24
CA THR A 8 -1.78 -0.58 9.20
C THR A 8 -2.13 0.30 10.39
N ALA A 9 -2.65 1.48 10.11
CA ALA A 9 -3.11 2.46 11.09
C ALA A 9 -4.64 2.50 11.12
N ASP A 10 -5.20 2.86 12.28
CA ASP A 10 -6.64 3.02 12.50
C ASP A 10 -7.21 4.33 11.93
N ARG A 11 -6.35 5.23 11.45
CA ARG A 11 -6.69 6.58 11.02
C ARG A 11 -5.75 7.09 9.95
N ILE A 12 -6.14 8.18 9.30
CA ILE A 12 -5.25 8.94 8.43
C ILE A 12 -4.11 9.53 9.26
N VAL A 13 -2.90 9.12 8.94
CA VAL A 13 -1.70 9.51 9.68
C VAL A 13 -1.11 10.82 9.17
N ARG A 14 -0.57 11.62 10.10
CA ARG A 14 0.06 12.91 9.79
C ARG A 14 1.55 12.73 9.44
N GLU A 15 2.14 13.76 8.86
CA GLU A 15 3.55 13.71 8.41
C GLU A 15 4.56 13.42 9.52
N ALA A 16 4.35 13.97 10.73
CA ALA A 16 5.21 13.71 11.87
C ALA A 16 5.21 12.22 12.24
N GLU A 17 4.03 11.61 12.29
CA GLU A 17 3.82 10.19 12.58
C GLU A 17 4.46 9.32 11.47
N ARG A 18 4.25 9.68 10.19
CA ARG A 18 4.92 9.03 9.05
C ARG A 18 6.43 9.03 9.16
N ARG A 19 7.03 10.12 9.64
CA ARG A 19 8.48 10.19 9.85
C ARG A 19 8.97 9.28 10.95
N VAL A 20 8.20 9.09 12.02
CA VAL A 20 8.53 8.14 13.10
C VAL A 20 8.57 6.72 12.53
N TRP A 21 7.50 6.25 11.88
CA TRP A 21 7.51 4.88 11.33
C TRP A 21 8.54 4.68 10.22
N ALA A 22 8.83 5.72 9.42
CA ALA A 22 9.89 5.65 8.43
C ALA A 22 11.28 5.49 9.09
N ALA A 23 11.53 6.18 10.21
CA ALA A 23 12.75 6.00 11.01
C ALA A 23 12.83 4.59 11.62
N ASP A 24 11.69 4.01 11.99
CA ASP A 24 11.58 2.62 12.46
C ASP A 24 11.66 1.58 11.31
N GLY A 25 11.90 2.02 10.07
CA GLY A 25 12.12 1.15 8.91
C GLY A 25 10.88 0.79 8.10
N SER A 26 9.71 1.33 8.45
CA SER A 26 8.47 1.14 7.68
C SER A 26 8.57 1.81 6.33
N ARG A 27 8.06 1.14 5.28
CA ARG A 27 8.09 1.64 3.90
C ARG A 27 6.80 2.32 3.49
N ALA A 28 5.69 1.89 4.05
CA ALA A 28 4.38 2.43 3.74
C ALA A 28 3.44 2.28 4.94
N VAL A 29 2.39 3.09 4.90
CA VAL A 29 1.28 3.07 5.86
C VAL A 29 -0.04 3.04 5.10
N ASP A 30 -1.00 2.36 5.68
CA ASP A 30 -2.22 1.88 5.07
C ASP A 30 -3.28 1.75 6.19
N MET A 31 -4.54 1.46 5.86
CA MET A 31 -5.60 1.34 6.89
C MET A 31 -6.27 -0.03 6.93
N GLU A 32 -5.86 -0.97 6.08
CA GLU A 32 -6.65 -2.19 5.85
C GLU A 32 -5.82 -3.47 5.83
N SER A 33 -4.56 -3.43 5.40
CA SER A 33 -3.82 -4.64 5.00
C SER A 33 -3.64 -5.65 6.14
N ALA A 34 -3.29 -5.20 7.35
CA ALA A 34 -3.14 -6.09 8.50
C ALA A 34 -4.47 -6.73 8.92
N HIS A 35 -5.57 -5.97 8.83
CA HIS A 35 -6.90 -6.50 9.16
C HIS A 35 -7.35 -7.56 8.16
N VAL A 36 -7.11 -7.32 6.86
CA VAL A 36 -7.40 -8.31 5.81
C VAL A 36 -6.54 -9.56 6.01
N ALA A 37 -5.24 -9.40 6.27
CA ALA A 37 -4.35 -10.53 6.51
C ALA A 37 -4.75 -11.36 7.74
N ALA A 38 -5.13 -10.69 8.83
CA ALA A 38 -5.56 -11.35 10.07
C ALA A 38 -6.92 -12.06 9.96
N ALA A 39 -7.76 -11.68 8.98
CA ALA A 39 -9.04 -12.31 8.74
C ALA A 39 -8.95 -13.57 7.86
N LEU A 40 -7.79 -13.83 7.23
CA LEU A 40 -7.58 -15.02 6.41
C LEU A 40 -7.27 -16.25 7.27
N PRO A 41 -7.60 -17.47 6.79
CA PRO A 41 -7.16 -18.70 7.43
C PRO A 41 -5.63 -18.78 7.57
N ASP A 42 -5.17 -19.50 8.59
CA ASP A 42 -3.75 -19.77 8.78
C ASP A 42 -3.16 -20.50 7.57
N GLY A 43 -1.89 -20.20 7.26
CA GLY A 43 -1.15 -20.82 6.17
C GLY A 43 -1.48 -20.28 4.77
N ILE A 44 -2.43 -19.35 4.63
CA ILE A 44 -2.67 -18.65 3.37
C ILE A 44 -1.55 -17.63 3.13
N PRO A 45 -0.77 -17.72 2.03
CA PRO A 45 0.22 -16.71 1.70
C PRO A 45 -0.46 -15.38 1.38
N VAL A 46 0.06 -14.28 1.95
CA VAL A 46 -0.49 -12.93 1.75
C VAL A 46 0.61 -11.98 1.28
N ALA A 47 0.29 -11.18 0.28
CA ALA A 47 1.12 -10.05 -0.15
C ALA A 47 0.24 -8.81 -0.35
N ALA A 48 0.68 -7.67 0.20
CA ALA A 48 0.02 -6.38 0.01
C ALA A 48 0.80 -5.54 -1.00
N LEU A 49 0.11 -5.05 -2.03
CA LEU A 49 0.67 -4.15 -3.03
C LEU A 49 -0.04 -2.79 -2.95
N ARG A 50 0.72 -1.73 -2.66
CA ARG A 50 0.19 -0.36 -2.56
C ARG A 50 0.83 0.52 -3.63
N VAL A 51 -0.01 1.26 -4.34
CA VAL A 51 0.44 2.35 -5.21
C VAL A 51 0.29 3.65 -4.44
N ILE A 52 1.42 4.25 -4.06
CA ILE A 52 1.45 5.46 -3.23
C ILE A 52 1.24 6.70 -4.10
N VAL A 53 0.26 7.52 -3.76
CA VAL A 53 -0.11 8.74 -4.52
C VAL A 53 0.22 10.03 -3.78
N ASP A 54 0.32 9.96 -2.46
CA ASP A 54 0.67 11.03 -1.55
C ASP A 54 2.06 10.79 -0.96
N GLY A 55 2.99 11.66 -1.32
CA GLY A 55 4.36 11.66 -0.80
C GLY A 55 4.62 12.88 0.09
N PRO A 56 5.82 12.98 0.69
CA PRO A 56 6.24 14.17 1.42
C PRO A 56 6.00 15.44 0.60
N GLY A 57 5.33 16.45 1.17
CA GLY A 57 5.01 17.71 0.48
C GLY A 57 3.78 17.70 -0.46
N HIS A 58 3.08 16.57 -0.61
CA HIS A 58 1.88 16.46 -1.48
C HIS A 58 0.68 15.80 -0.77
N PRO A 59 0.02 16.49 0.18
CA PRO A 59 -1.20 16.00 0.81
C PRO A 59 -2.37 15.89 -0.19
N LEU A 60 -3.23 14.89 0.01
CA LEU A 60 -4.34 14.46 -0.88
C LEU A 60 -5.38 15.55 -1.25
N LEU A 61 -5.35 16.72 -0.60
CA LEU A 61 -6.34 17.81 -0.74
C LEU A 61 -5.96 18.84 -1.82
N ARG A 62 -5.66 18.41 -3.06
CA ARG A 62 -5.54 19.32 -4.21
C ARG A 62 -6.26 18.78 -5.44
N PRO A 63 -6.83 19.62 -6.33
CA PRO A 63 -7.55 19.17 -7.53
C PRO A 63 -6.72 18.31 -8.51
N GLY A 64 -5.38 18.29 -8.37
CA GLY A 64 -4.49 17.34 -9.07
C GLY A 64 -4.61 15.87 -8.61
N THR A 65 -5.42 15.56 -7.59
CA THR A 65 -5.66 14.20 -7.09
C THR A 65 -6.38 13.31 -8.11
N VAL A 66 -7.20 13.87 -9.01
CA VAL A 66 -7.90 13.07 -10.03
C VAL A 66 -6.93 12.49 -11.06
N THR A 67 -6.00 13.29 -11.57
CA THR A 67 -5.00 12.83 -12.55
C THR A 67 -4.00 11.86 -11.92
N ARG A 68 -3.59 12.12 -10.68
CA ARG A 68 -2.73 11.20 -9.89
C ARG A 68 -3.45 9.88 -9.56
N GLY A 69 -4.73 9.93 -9.22
CA GLY A 69 -5.56 8.74 -8.99
C GLY A 69 -5.74 7.89 -10.25
N LEU A 70 -5.95 8.51 -11.41
CA LEU A 70 -6.01 7.80 -12.70
C LEU A 70 -4.66 7.16 -13.06
N ALA A 71 -3.54 7.85 -12.81
CA ALA A 71 -2.21 7.27 -12.99
C ALA A 71 -2.00 6.07 -12.06
N ALA A 72 -2.39 6.18 -10.78
CA ALA A 72 -2.30 5.09 -9.82
C ALA A 72 -3.14 3.87 -10.23
N ARG A 73 -4.37 4.09 -10.70
CA ARG A 73 -5.22 3.02 -11.24
C ARG A 73 -4.58 2.34 -12.44
N ARG A 74 -3.94 3.09 -13.35
CA ARG A 74 -3.22 2.50 -14.49
C ARG A 74 -2.01 1.67 -14.05
N VAL A 75 -1.27 2.13 -13.04
CA VAL A 75 -0.16 1.36 -12.47
C VAL A 75 -0.68 0.07 -11.84
N LEU A 76 -1.76 0.14 -11.06
CA LEU A 76 -2.39 -1.03 -10.45
C LEU A 76 -2.96 -2.00 -11.50
N ALA A 77 -3.55 -1.49 -12.59
CA ALA A 77 -4.02 -2.35 -13.67
C ALA A 77 -2.89 -3.16 -14.33
N ARG A 78 -1.68 -2.58 -14.41
CA ARG A 78 -0.49 -3.26 -14.97
C ARG A 78 0.06 -4.35 -14.07
N THR A 79 -0.29 -4.38 -12.79
CA THR A 79 0.21 -5.38 -11.84
C THR A 79 -0.61 -6.67 -11.86
N GLY A 80 -1.80 -6.67 -12.47
CA GLY A 80 -2.70 -7.83 -12.58
C GLY A 80 -1.99 -9.12 -13.02
N PRO A 81 -1.30 -9.15 -14.18
CA PRO A 81 -0.62 -10.36 -14.65
C PRO A 81 0.47 -10.87 -13.70
N ALA A 82 1.11 -9.99 -12.93
CA ALA A 82 2.10 -10.42 -11.93
C ALA A 82 1.43 -11.07 -10.71
N LEU A 83 0.28 -10.55 -10.28
CA LEU A 83 -0.51 -11.14 -9.20
C LEU A 83 -1.10 -12.50 -9.60
N GLU A 84 -1.56 -12.64 -10.84
CA GLU A 84 -2.04 -13.92 -11.38
C GLU A 84 -0.93 -14.98 -11.38
N ARG A 85 0.27 -14.63 -11.84
CA ARG A 85 1.42 -15.55 -11.81
C ARG A 85 1.83 -15.92 -10.40
N TRP A 86 1.79 -14.98 -9.47
CA TRP A 86 2.09 -15.25 -8.06
C TRP A 86 1.07 -16.21 -7.46
N ALA A 87 -0.23 -15.96 -7.68
CA ALA A 87 -1.28 -16.85 -7.22
C ALA A 87 -1.15 -18.27 -7.81
N ALA A 88 -0.86 -18.38 -9.12
CA ALA A 88 -0.65 -19.67 -9.77
C ALA A 88 0.58 -20.43 -9.26
N ALA A 89 1.63 -19.73 -8.82
CA ALA A 89 2.82 -20.36 -8.26
C ALA A 89 2.65 -20.87 -6.82
N LEU A 90 1.55 -20.47 -6.16
CA LEU A 90 1.20 -20.86 -4.79
C LEU A 90 0.08 -21.91 -4.72
N ALA A 91 -0.55 -22.21 -5.87
CA ALA A 91 -1.54 -23.27 -6.02
C ALA A 91 -0.87 -24.63 -6.22
#